data_AF-A0A9D0J3X0-F1
#
_entry.id   AF-A0A9D0J3X0-F1
#
_cell.length_a   1.000
_cell.length_b   1.000
_cell.length_c   1.000
_cell.angle_alpha   90.00
_cell.angle_beta   90.00
_cell.angle_gamma   90.00
#
_symmetry.space_group_name_H-M   'P 1'
#
loop_
_entity.id
_entity.type
_entity.pdbx_description
1 polymer ?
#
loop_
_entity_poly.entity_id
_entity_poly.type
_entity_poly.pdbx_seq_one_letter_code
_entity_poly.pdbx_strand_id
1 'polypeptide(L)'
;METFFLYALGISGMVFLLYLFGILLAPYAPGGVKDDHFECGLPAGASNPKKANFSFFMFAIMFVIADMTGLFLTLFVYAGHAKAQMTAAIFAVVMAVAITIAMKEHAHAEDS
;
A
#
# COMPACT_ATOMS: atom_id res chain seq x y z
N MET A 1 23.54 8.90 13.26
CA MET A 1 23.55 8.71 11.80
C MET A 1 24.31 7.47 11.40
N GLU A 2 25.50 7.22 11.94
CA GLU A 2 26.30 6.01 11.64
C GLU A 2 25.54 4.69 11.86
N THR A 3 24.88 4.54 13.02
CA THR A 3 24.07 3.36 13.33
C THR A 3 22.90 3.14 12.37
N PHE A 4 22.24 4.21 11.94
CA PHE A 4 21.15 4.14 10.96
C PHE A 4 21.65 3.60 9.61
N PHE A 5 22.77 4.12 9.11
CA PHE A 5 23.36 3.64 7.86
C PHE A 5 23.80 2.19 7.95
N LEU A 6 24.36 1.77 9.09
CA LEU A 6 24.73 0.38 9.33
C LEU A 6 23.53 -0.56 9.28
N TYR A 7 22.40 -0.20 9.91
CA TYR A 7 21.17 -1.02 9.84
C TYR A 7 20.55 -1.01 8.44
N ALA A 8 20.48 0.15 7.79
CA ALA A 8 19.92 0.25 6.44
C ALA A 8 20.71 -0.59 5.43
N LEU A 9 22.04 -0.49 5.45
CA LEU A 9 22.93 -1.29 4.60
C LEU A 9 22.92 -2.77 4.97
N GLY A 10 22.86 -3.08 6.27
CA GLY A 10 22.79 -4.47 6.73
C GLY A 10 21.53 -5.18 6.23
N ILE A 11 20.36 -4.53 6.35
CA ILE A 11 19.08 -5.09 5.90
C ILE A 11 19.04 -5.19 4.38
N SER A 12 19.34 -4.11 3.66
CA SER A 12 19.30 -4.12 2.19
C SER A 12 20.32 -5.08 1.60
N GLY A 13 21.53 -5.12 2.17
CA GLY A 13 22.59 -6.04 1.80
C GLY A 13 22.20 -7.49 2.03
N MET A 14 21.58 -7.82 3.17
CA MET A 14 21.15 -9.18 3.46
C MET A 14 20.03 -9.65 2.50
N VAL A 15 19.03 -8.80 2.22
CA VAL A 15 17.97 -9.12 1.25
C VAL A 15 18.56 -9.39 -0.13
N PHE A 16 19.51 -8.55 -0.57
CA PHE A 16 20.20 -8.73 -1.84
C PHE A 16 21.06 -10.00 -1.88
N LEU A 17 21.78 -10.31 -0.80
CA LEU A 17 22.57 -11.54 -0.69
C LEU A 17 21.68 -12.79 -0.73
N LEU A 18 20.54 -12.78 -0.03
CA LEU A 18 19.58 -13.89 -0.07
C LEU A 18 19.01 -14.10 -1.49
N TYR A 19 18.74 -13.02 -2.22
CA TYR A 19 18.32 -13.11 -3.62
C TYR A 19 19.40 -13.76 -4.50
N LEU A 20 20.66 -13.34 -4.37
CA LEU A 20 21.77 -13.95 -5.11
C LEU A 20 22.00 -15.40 -4.72
N PHE A 21 21.87 -15.74 -3.43
CA PHE A 21 21.97 -17.11 -2.95
C PHE A 21 20.85 -17.99 -3.53
N GLY A 22 19.65 -17.45 -3.66
CA GLY A 22 18.53 -18.09 -4.34
C GLY A 22 18.83 -18.40 -5.81
N ILE A 23 19.43 -17.45 -6.53
CA ILE A 23 19.85 -17.68 -7.94
C ILE A 23 20.96 -18.74 -8.01
N LEU A 24 21.94 -18.68 -7.11
CA LEU A 24 23.11 -19.57 -7.14
C LEU A 24 22.75 -21.03 -6.84
N LEU A 25 21.82 -21.24 -5.91
CA LEU A 25 21.36 -22.58 -5.53
C LEU A 25 20.23 -23.12 -6.43
N ALA A 26 19.53 -22.27 -7.16
CA ALA A 26 18.43 -22.69 -8.01
C ALA A 26 18.93 -23.58 -9.18
N PRO A 27 18.26 -24.71 -9.47
CA PRO A 27 18.61 -25.53 -10.61
C PRO A 27 18.31 -24.80 -11.92
N TYR A 28 19.37 -24.42 -12.65
CA TYR A 28 19.24 -23.75 -13.93
C TYR A 28 19.13 -24.77 -15.08
N ALA A 29 17.92 -24.89 -15.63
CA ALA A 29 17.63 -25.73 -16.79
C ALA A 29 16.61 -25.02 -17.70
N PRO A 30 17.02 -23.97 -18.44
CA PRO A 30 16.16 -23.26 -19.38
C PRO A 30 15.75 -24.17 -20.54
N GLY A 31 14.60 -23.91 -21.14
CA GLY A 31 14.09 -24.69 -22.26
C GLY A 31 12.89 -23.99 -22.87
N GLY A 32 12.58 -24.29 -24.12
CA GLY A 32 11.57 -23.53 -24.89
C GLY A 32 10.19 -23.43 -24.24
N VAL A 33 9.78 -24.43 -23.44
CA VAL A 33 8.53 -24.38 -22.66
C VAL A 33 8.66 -23.53 -21.39
N LYS A 34 9.85 -23.49 -20.77
CA LYS A 34 10.12 -22.69 -19.58
C LYS A 34 10.34 -21.21 -19.85
N ASP A 35 10.79 -20.89 -21.05
CA ASP A 35 10.98 -19.52 -21.53
C ASP A 35 9.69 -18.92 -22.10
N ASP A 36 8.60 -19.71 -22.19
CA ASP A 36 7.29 -19.24 -22.63
C ASP A 36 6.49 -18.63 -21.46
N HIS A 37 5.56 -17.74 -21.78
CA HIS A 37 4.68 -17.13 -20.78
C HIS A 37 3.66 -18.16 -20.28
N PHE A 38 3.85 -18.63 -19.04
CA PHE A 38 2.95 -19.60 -18.42
C PHE A 38 1.59 -18.99 -18.10
N GLU A 39 0.60 -19.28 -18.93
CA GLU A 39 -0.81 -18.98 -18.69
C GLU A 39 -1.62 -20.25 -18.46
N CYS A 40 -1.20 -21.11 -17.52
CA CYS A 40 -2.01 -22.26 -17.09
C CYS A 40 -2.43 -23.24 -18.22
N GLY A 41 -1.74 -23.25 -19.36
CA GLY A 41 -2.14 -24.02 -20.55
C GLY A 41 -3.19 -23.34 -21.47
N LEU A 42 -3.46 -22.05 -21.25
CA LEU A 42 -4.30 -21.19 -22.09
C LEU A 42 -3.40 -20.23 -22.89
N PRO A 43 -3.80 -19.82 -24.10
CA PRO A 43 -3.08 -18.79 -24.85
C PRO A 43 -3.05 -17.48 -24.06
N ALA A 44 -1.95 -16.73 -24.17
CA ALA A 44 -1.74 -15.45 -23.49
C ALA A 44 -3.03 -14.63 -23.45
N GLY A 45 -3.52 -14.36 -22.24
CA GLY A 45 -4.77 -13.70 -21.97
C GLY A 45 -4.88 -12.44 -22.80
N ALA A 46 -6.02 -12.30 -23.47
CA ALA A 46 -6.28 -11.22 -24.41
C ALA A 46 -5.73 -9.89 -23.88
N SER A 47 -5.03 -9.15 -24.76
CA SER A 47 -4.44 -7.81 -24.54
C SER A 47 -5.39 -6.74 -23.96
N ASN A 48 -6.66 -7.09 -23.74
CA ASN A 48 -7.63 -6.22 -23.10
C ASN A 48 -7.55 -6.37 -21.58
N PRO A 49 -7.26 -5.28 -20.84
CA PRO A 49 -7.32 -5.31 -19.39
C PRO A 49 -8.71 -5.75 -18.95
N LYS A 50 -8.77 -6.73 -18.04
CA LYS A 50 -10.01 -7.07 -17.32
C LYS A 50 -10.63 -5.77 -16.80
N LYS A 51 -11.97 -5.66 -16.89
CA LYS A 51 -12.70 -4.55 -16.26
C LYS A 51 -12.23 -4.44 -14.81
N ALA A 52 -11.51 -3.37 -14.49
CA ALA A 52 -10.98 -3.16 -13.15
C ALA A 52 -12.18 -2.97 -12.21
N ASN A 53 -12.21 -3.70 -11.09
CA ASN A 53 -13.25 -3.49 -10.09
C ASN A 53 -13.11 -2.07 -9.52
N PHE A 54 -14.14 -1.25 -9.72
CA PHE A 54 -14.18 0.14 -9.25
C PHE A 54 -14.03 0.23 -7.72
N SER A 55 -14.46 -0.80 -6.98
CA SER A 55 -14.30 -0.88 -5.52
C SER A 55 -12.84 -0.83 -5.07
N PHE A 56 -11.89 -1.45 -5.80
CA PHE A 56 -10.47 -1.37 -5.45
C PHE A 56 -9.92 0.03 -5.63
N PHE A 57 -10.40 0.76 -6.64
CA PHE A 57 -10.01 2.15 -6.87
C PHE A 57 -10.55 3.08 -5.77
N MET A 58 -11.81 2.90 -5.37
CA MET A 58 -12.40 3.64 -4.25
C MET A 58 -11.68 3.38 -2.92
N PHE A 59 -11.32 2.12 -2.65
CA PHE A 59 -10.52 1.76 -1.48
C PHE A 59 -9.14 2.44 -1.49
N ALA A 60 -8.46 2.48 -2.64
CA ALA A 60 -7.16 3.14 -2.75
C ALA A 60 -7.24 4.65 -2.46
N ILE A 61 -8.27 5.33 -2.95
CA ILE A 61 -8.50 6.75 -2.64
C ILE A 61 -8.77 6.95 -1.14
N MET A 62 -9.64 6.12 -0.55
CA MET A 62 -9.95 6.19 0.87
C MET A 62 -8.71 5.97 1.74
N PHE A 63 -7.84 5.03 1.35
CA PHE A 63 -6.55 4.80 2.00
C PHE A 63 -5.66 6.04 1.97
N VAL A 64 -5.50 6.70 0.82
CA VAL A 64 -4.68 7.93 0.72
C VAL A 64 -5.21 9.05 1.60
N ILE A 65 -6.54 9.25 1.65
CA ILE A 65 -7.17 10.28 2.50
C ILE A 65 -6.92 9.96 3.98
N ALA A 66 -7.11 8.71 4.39
CA ALA A 66 -6.88 8.26 5.76
C ALA A 66 -5.40 8.39 6.17
N ASP A 67 -4.47 8.04 5.28
CA ASP A 67 -3.02 8.13 5.51
C ASP A 67 -2.58 9.59 5.72
N MET A 68 -2.99 10.50 4.82
CA MET A 68 -2.71 11.93 4.98
C MET A 68 -3.30 12.51 6.27
N THR A 69 -4.50 12.05 6.64
CA THR A 69 -5.15 12.45 7.91
C THR A 69 -4.36 11.97 9.12
N GLY A 70 -3.89 10.72 9.09
CA GLY A 70 -3.02 10.15 10.12
C GLY A 70 -1.74 10.96 10.29
N LEU A 71 -1.08 11.33 9.19
CA LEU A 71 0.10 12.20 9.23
C LEU A 71 -0.20 13.54 9.91
N PHE A 72 -1.29 14.22 9.55
CA PHE A 72 -1.66 15.48 10.19
C PHE A 72 -1.94 15.31 11.68
N LEU A 73 -2.63 14.24 12.10
CA LEU A 73 -2.85 13.96 13.51
C LEU A 73 -1.53 13.71 14.26
N THR A 74 -0.56 13.01 13.65
CA THR A 74 0.74 12.78 14.30
C THR A 74 1.50 14.08 14.58
N LEU A 75 1.43 15.07 13.69
CA LEU A 75 2.07 16.38 13.91
C LEU A 75 1.49 17.11 15.14
N PHE A 76 0.19 16.97 15.38
CA PHE A 76 -0.45 17.60 16.53
C PHE A 76 -0.13 16.92 17.87
N VAL A 77 0.23 15.63 17.88
CA VAL A 77 0.69 14.93 19.10
C VAL A 77 1.95 15.60 19.69
N TYR A 78 2.82 16.12 18.83
CA TYR A 78 4.05 16.82 19.25
C TYR A 78 3.83 18.30 19.57
N ALA A 79 2.64 18.86 19.31
CA ALA A 79 2.33 20.26 19.59
C ALA A 79 1.77 20.43 21.01
N GLY A 80 2.57 20.98 21.93
CA GLY A 80 2.21 21.15 23.35
C GLY A 80 1.31 22.35 23.69
N HIS A 81 0.82 23.10 22.70
CA HIS A 81 0.02 24.31 22.93
C HIS A 81 -1.49 24.01 22.86
N ALA A 82 -2.26 24.55 23.82
CA ALA A 82 -3.71 24.33 23.89
C ALA A 82 -4.47 24.72 22.60
N LYS A 83 -4.04 25.78 21.90
CA LYS A 83 -4.62 26.17 20.62
C LYS A 83 -4.41 25.10 19.54
N ALA A 84 -3.22 24.51 19.47
CA ALA A 84 -2.91 23.46 18.50
C ALA A 84 -3.70 22.18 18.79
N GLN A 85 -3.85 21.81 20.06
CA GLN A 85 -4.68 20.68 20.47
C GLN A 85 -6.16 20.89 20.15
N MET A 86 -6.68 22.11 20.35
CA MET A 86 -8.06 22.43 19.98
C MET A 86 -8.27 22.35 18.46
N THR A 87 -7.36 22.88 17.66
CA THR A 87 -7.40 22.76 16.19
C THR A 87 -7.35 21.29 15.75
N ALA A 88 -6.49 20.49 16.38
CA ALA A 88 -6.39 19.05 16.12
C ALA A 88 -7.69 18.30 16.44
N ALA A 89 -8.32 18.62 17.57
CA ALA A 89 -9.60 18.02 17.97
C ALA A 89 -10.72 18.36 16.98
N ILE A 90 -10.79 19.62 16.53
CA ILE A 90 -11.76 20.05 15.51
C ILE A 90 -11.50 19.30 14.19
N PHE A 91 -10.24 19.24 13.75
CA PHE A 91 -9.86 18.51 12.53
C PHE A 91 -10.21 17.02 12.62
N ALA A 92 -9.93 16.37 13.75
CA ALA A 92 -10.27 14.98 13.99
C ALA A 92 -11.78 14.72 13.91
N VAL A 93 -12.61 15.62 14.46
CA VAL A 93 -14.08 15.52 14.38
C VAL A 93 -14.55 15.66 12.93
N VAL A 94 -14.04 16.65 12.19
CA VAL A 94 -14.40 16.84 10.77
C VAL A 94 -14.04 15.59 9.95
N MET A 95 -12.86 15.01 10.17
CA MET A 95 -12.42 13.81 9.48
C MET A 95 -13.24 12.58 9.86
N ALA A 96 -13.57 12.42 11.15
CA ALA A 96 -14.43 11.32 11.61
C ALA A 96 -15.82 11.39 10.95
N VAL A 97 -16.41 12.59 10.84
CA VAL A 97 -17.68 12.79 10.13
C VAL A 97 -17.55 12.45 8.65
N ALA A 98 -16.51 12.93 7.97
CA ALA A 98 -16.30 12.66 6.55
C ALA A 98 -16.15 11.17 6.26
N ILE A 99 -15.37 10.44 7.07
CA ILE A 99 -15.18 8.99 6.94
C ILE A 99 -16.50 8.25 7.21
N THR A 100 -17.24 8.66 8.25
CA THR A 100 -18.53 8.03 8.58
C THR A 100 -19.53 8.17 7.43
N ILE A 101 -19.60 9.35 6.80
CA ILE A 101 -20.44 9.57 5.61
C ILE A 101 -19.96 8.67 4.46
N ALA A 102 -18.67 8.68 4.16
CA ALA A 102 -18.13 7.88 3.06
C ALA A 102 -18.40 6.37 3.23
N MET A 103 -18.27 5.85 4.46
CA MET A 103 -18.60 4.47 4.78
C MET A 103 -20.09 4.16 4.61
N LYS A 104 -20.96 5.09 5.02
CA LYS A 104 -22.41 4.94 4.87
C LYS A 104 -22.82 4.92 3.40
N GLU A 105 -22.25 5.81 2.59
CA GLU A 105 -22.51 5.84 1.14
C GLU A 105 -22.01 4.57 0.44
N HIS A 106 -20.85 4.05 0.86
CA HIS A 106 -20.35 2.77 0.34
C HIS A 106 -21.33 1.62 0.65
N ALA A 107 -21.77 1.50 1.91
CA ALA A 107 -22.72 0.46 2.30
C ALA A 107 -24.05 0.58 1.53
N HIS A 108 -24.53 1.81 1.31
CA HIS A 108 -25.75 2.03 0.52
C HIS A 108 -25.58 1.61 -0.94
N ALA A 109 -24.42 1.86 -1.54
CA ALA A 109 -24.12 1.47 -2.92
C ALA A 109 -23.93 -0.05 -3.11
N GLU A 110 -23.60 -0.80 -2.04
CA GLU A 110 -23.56 -2.26 -2.06
C GLU A 110 -24.95 -2.90 -1.95
N ASP A 111 -25.87 -2.26 -1.24
CA ASP A 111 -27.25 -2.73 -1.03
C ASP A 111 -28.21 -2.41 -2.21
N SER A 112 -27.81 -1.55 -3.14
CA SER A 112 -28.60 -1.09 -4.31
C SER A 112 -28.29 -1.85 -5.60
#